data_AF-A0A1Y1MYV3-F1
#
_entry.id   AF-A0A1Y1MYV3-F1
#
_cell.length_a   1.000
_cell.length_b   1.000
_cell.length_c   1.000
_cell.angle_alpha   90.00
_cell.angle_beta   90.00
_cell.angle_gamma   90.00
#
_symmetry.space_group_name_H-M   'P 1'
#
loop_
_entity.id
_entity.type
_entity.pdbx_description
1 polymer ?
#
loop_
_entity_poly.entity_id
_entity_poly.type
_entity_poly.pdbx_seq_one_letter_code
_entity_poly.pdbx_strand_id
1 'polypeptide(L)'
;YKEEDEEQRTRISARNQLEGYVFNLKQTLSDVGDKLSVEDKNVVQNACDGCLKWLDNNLLAEKEEYEDQQKQLTHLCSPIMSKLYANAGTQSGAMPGSCGEQAGRFNAQGPTIEEVD
;
A
#
# COMPACT_ATOMS: atom_id res chain seq x y z
N TYR A 1 8.85 29.74 -3.56
CA TYR A 1 9.94 28.89 -4.10
C TYR A 1 10.16 27.63 -3.28
N LYS A 2 10.93 27.59 -2.17
CA LYS A 2 11.19 26.32 -1.46
C LYS A 2 9.93 25.60 -0.96
N GLU A 3 8.98 26.35 -0.41
CA GLU A 3 7.73 25.81 0.14
C GLU A 3 6.79 25.30 -0.96
N GLU A 4 6.61 26.08 -2.04
CA GLU A 4 5.88 25.63 -3.25
C GLU A 4 6.52 24.38 -3.87
N ASP A 5 7.85 24.30 -3.97
CA ASP A 5 8.56 23.13 -4.51
C ASP A 5 8.39 21.89 -3.61
N GLU A 6 8.27 22.08 -2.29
CA GLU A 6 7.99 21.01 -1.33
C GLU A 6 6.52 20.56 -1.42
N GLU A 7 5.58 21.48 -1.55
CA GLU A 7 4.16 21.19 -1.73
C GLU A 7 3.89 20.40 -3.01
N GLN A 8 4.47 20.83 -4.14
CA GLN A 8 4.34 20.12 -5.42
C GLN A 8 4.92 18.70 -5.34
N ARG A 9 6.07 18.54 -4.69
CA ARG A 9 6.74 17.24 -4.53
C ARG A 9 5.94 16.28 -3.67
N THR A 10 5.43 16.77 -2.54
CA THR A 10 4.65 15.96 -1.60
C THR A 10 3.32 15.54 -2.23
N ARG A 11 2.66 16.43 -2.98
CA ARG A 11 1.48 16.12 -3.78
C ARG A 11 1.73 15.03 -4.82
N ILE A 12 2.79 15.16 -5.62
CA ILE A 12 3.16 14.15 -6.63
C ILE A 12 3.46 12.80 -5.95
N SER A 13 4.16 12.82 -4.81
CA SER A 13 4.44 11.61 -4.04
C SER A 13 3.16 10.94 -3.53
N ALA A 14 2.21 11.70 -2.98
CA ALA A 14 0.93 11.17 -2.48
C ALA A 14 0.11 10.53 -3.62
N ARG A 15 0.04 11.18 -4.78
CA ARG A 15 -0.58 10.61 -5.99
C ARG A 15 0.08 9.29 -6.40
N ASN A 16 1.41 9.27 -6.53
CA ASN A 16 2.15 8.07 -6.94
C ASN A 16 1.98 6.92 -5.95
N GLN A 17 1.89 7.21 -4.66
CA GLN A 17 1.61 6.21 -3.62
C GLN A 17 0.21 5.62 -3.78
N LEU A 18 -0.81 6.46 -4.02
CA LEU A 18 -2.17 5.98 -4.26
C LEU A 18 -2.25 5.13 -5.54
N GLU A 19 -1.68 5.61 -6.63
CA GLU A 19 -1.64 4.90 -7.92
C GLU A 19 -0.93 3.55 -7.79
N GLY A 20 0.24 3.53 -7.14
CA GLY A 20 0.99 2.31 -6.85
C GLY A 20 0.23 1.32 -5.98
N TYR A 21 -0.49 1.81 -4.96
CA TYR A 21 -1.35 0.97 -4.12
C TYR A 21 -2.48 0.33 -4.93
N VAL A 22 -3.15 1.10 -5.79
CA VAL A 22 -4.21 0.57 -6.67
C VAL A 22 -3.66 -0.53 -7.58
N PHE A 23 -2.50 -0.33 -8.19
CA PHE A 23 -1.88 -1.36 -9.03
C PHE A 23 -1.51 -2.62 -8.25
N ASN A 24 -0.98 -2.47 -7.04
CA ASN A 24 -0.68 -3.60 -6.16
C ASN A 24 -1.94 -4.41 -5.80
N LEU A 25 -3.06 -3.73 -5.53
CA LEU A 25 -4.36 -4.39 -5.29
C LEU A 25 -4.83 -5.17 -6.53
N LYS A 26 -4.76 -4.58 -7.72
CA LYS A 26 -5.16 -5.25 -8.97
C LYS A 26 -4.29 -6.47 -9.28
N GLN A 27 -2.98 -6.37 -9.02
CA GLN A 27 -2.07 -7.51 -9.13
C GLN A 27 -2.44 -8.61 -8.14
N THR A 28 -2.66 -8.26 -6.87
CA THR A 28 -3.08 -9.21 -5.83
C THR A 28 -4.38 -9.92 -6.23
N LEU A 29 -5.39 -9.20 -6.73
CA LEU A 29 -6.63 -9.82 -7.22
C LEU A 29 -6.42 -10.79 -8.39
N SER A 30 -5.41 -10.55 -9.21
CA SER A 30 -5.06 -11.44 -10.32
C SER A 30 -4.37 -12.72 -9.80
N ASP A 31 -3.51 -12.58 -8.79
CA ASP A 31 -2.72 -13.68 -8.22
C ASP A 31 -3.52 -14.62 -7.30
N VAL A 32 -4.58 -14.11 -6.66
CA VAL A 32 -5.36 -14.89 -5.68
C VAL A 32 -6.26 -15.95 -6.32
N GLY A 33 -6.46 -15.91 -7.65
CA GLY A 33 -7.26 -16.89 -8.36
C GLY A 33 -8.61 -17.10 -7.67
N ASP A 34 -9.05 -18.34 -7.47
CA ASP A 34 -10.36 -18.65 -6.88
C ASP A 34 -10.42 -18.61 -5.35
N LYS A 35 -9.39 -18.07 -4.67
CA LYS A 35 -9.34 -17.98 -3.19
C LYS A 35 -10.28 -16.92 -2.60
N LEU A 36 -10.74 -15.99 -3.42
CA LEU A 36 -11.75 -14.96 -3.09
C LEU A 36 -13.02 -15.18 -3.90
N SER A 37 -14.16 -14.83 -3.30
CA SER A 37 -15.46 -14.83 -3.97
C SER A 37 -15.46 -13.87 -5.16
N VAL A 38 -16.30 -14.15 -6.17
CA VAL A 38 -16.45 -13.28 -7.33
C VAL A 38 -17.00 -11.91 -6.91
N GLU A 39 -17.87 -11.90 -5.90
CA GLU A 39 -18.41 -10.69 -5.30
C GLU A 39 -17.30 -9.83 -4.66
N ASP A 40 -16.46 -10.42 -3.80
CA ASP A 40 -15.36 -9.68 -3.14
C ASP A 40 -14.35 -9.16 -4.18
N LYS A 41 -14.01 -9.96 -5.20
CA LYS A 41 -13.14 -9.52 -6.31
C LYS A 41 -13.72 -8.33 -7.06
N ASN A 42 -15.00 -8.40 -7.43
CA ASN A 42 -15.68 -7.31 -8.14
C ASN A 42 -15.73 -6.04 -7.30
N VAL A 43 -15.94 -6.14 -5.98
CA VAL A 43 -15.94 -4.99 -5.08
C VAL A 43 -14.58 -4.27 -5.09
N VAL A 44 -13.49 -5.02 -4.91
CA VAL A 44 -12.14 -4.42 -4.93
C VAL A 44 -11.80 -3.88 -6.33
N GLN A 45 -12.12 -4.62 -7.39
CA GLN A 45 -11.84 -4.18 -8.76
C GLN A 45 -12.59 -2.88 -9.10
N ASN A 46 -13.87 -2.79 -8.77
CA ASN A 46 -14.66 -1.57 -8.96
C ASN A 46 -14.12 -0.39 -8.15
N ALA A 47 -13.66 -0.64 -6.91
CA ALA A 47 -13.04 0.39 -6.07
C ALA A 47 -11.71 0.88 -6.67
N CYS A 48 -10.87 -0.03 -7.15
CA CYS A 48 -9.62 0.30 -7.86
C CYS A 48 -9.88 1.12 -9.12
N ASP A 49 -10.81 0.69 -9.98
CA ASP A 49 -11.14 1.38 -11.22
C ASP A 49 -11.79 2.76 -10.96
N GLY A 50 -12.62 2.86 -9.91
CA GLY A 50 -13.15 4.14 -9.43
C GLY A 50 -12.06 5.08 -8.93
N CYS A 51 -11.07 4.55 -8.20
CA CYS A 51 -9.94 5.33 -7.71
C CYS A 51 -9.05 5.83 -8.86
N LEU A 52 -8.77 5.01 -9.88
CA LEU A 52 -8.01 5.44 -11.07
C LEU A 52 -8.76 6.56 -11.81
N LYS A 53 -10.06 6.42 -12.02
CA LYS A 53 -10.88 7.48 -12.61
C LYS A 53 -10.86 8.75 -11.78
N TRP A 54 -10.87 8.64 -10.45
CA TRP A 54 -10.75 9.80 -9.58
C TRP A 54 -9.37 10.46 -9.73
N LEU A 55 -8.28 9.70 -9.74
CA LEU A 55 -6.92 10.21 -9.98
C LEU A 55 -6.81 10.95 -11.32
N ASP A 56 -7.38 10.39 -12.39
CA ASP A 56 -7.35 10.98 -13.73
C ASP A 56 -8.13 12.30 -13.82
N ASN A 57 -9.23 12.42 -13.07
CA ASN A 57 -10.06 13.63 -13.03
C ASN A 57 -9.55 14.69 -12.04
N ASN A 58 -8.69 14.30 -11.10
CA ASN A 58 -8.25 15.15 -9.99
C ASN A 58 -6.73 15.32 -9.98
N LEU A 59 -6.11 15.52 -11.15
CA LEU A 59 -4.65 15.65 -11.30
C LEU A 59 -4.02 16.77 -10.46
N LEU A 60 -4.82 17.76 -10.05
CA LEU A 60 -4.40 18.92 -9.26
C LEU A 60 -4.89 18.89 -7.81
N ALA A 61 -5.49 17.78 -7.36
CA ALA A 61 -5.94 17.61 -5.98
C ALA A 61 -4.83 17.85 -4.96
N GLU A 62 -5.21 18.29 -3.77
CA GLU A 62 -4.26 18.51 -2.68
C GLU A 62 -3.74 17.18 -2.11
N LYS A 63 -2.63 17.24 -1.38
CA LYS A 63 -2.00 16.06 -0.79
C LYS A 63 -2.99 15.29 0.09
N GLU A 64 -3.75 16.02 0.89
CA GLU A 64 -4.74 15.53 1.84
C GLU A 64 -5.86 14.76 1.13
N GLU A 65 -6.29 15.23 -0.05
CA GLU A 65 -7.32 14.55 -0.85
C GLU A 65 -6.82 13.21 -1.37
N TYR A 66 -5.57 13.13 -1.84
CA TYR A 66 -4.95 11.85 -2.24
C TYR A 66 -4.83 10.89 -1.05
N GLU A 67 -4.42 11.39 0.13
CA GLU A 67 -4.32 10.58 1.34
C GLU A 67 -5.68 10.08 1.81
N ASP A 68 -6.72 10.90 1.74
CA ASP A 68 -8.08 10.51 2.13
C ASP A 68 -8.68 9.52 1.13
N GLN A 69 -8.42 9.68 -0.17
CA GLN A 69 -8.81 8.69 -1.17
C GLN A 69 -8.10 7.34 -0.93
N GLN A 70 -6.82 7.38 -0.55
CA GLN A 70 -6.07 6.18 -0.17
C GLN A 70 -6.66 5.49 1.07
N LYS A 71 -7.01 6.26 2.11
CA LYS A 71 -7.65 5.72 3.33
C LYS A 71 -8.99 5.07 3.01
N GLN A 72 -9.82 5.71 2.18
CA GLN A 72 -11.11 5.17 1.76
C GLN A 72 -10.96 3.84 1.02
N LEU A 73 -10.04 3.78 0.05
CA LEU A 73 -9.75 2.55 -0.68
C LEU A 73 -9.22 1.46 0.27
N THR A 74 -8.29 1.80 1.16
CA THR A 74 -7.73 0.87 2.15
C THR A 74 -8.80 0.33 3.07
N HIS A 75 -9.71 1.17 3.57
CA HIS A 75 -10.80 0.76 4.46
C HIS A 75 -11.74 -0.25 3.78
N LEU A 76 -12.06 -0.02 2.51
CA LEU A 76 -12.89 -0.92 1.71
C LEU A 76 -12.18 -2.25 1.43
N CYS A 77 -10.89 -2.21 1.12
CA CYS A 77 -10.12 -3.41 0.77
C CYS A 77 -9.64 -4.22 1.98
N SER A 78 -9.44 -3.59 3.14
CA SER A 78 -8.95 -4.22 4.38
C SER A 78 -9.70 -5.50 4.77
N PRO A 79 -11.04 -5.52 4.89
CA PRO A 79 -11.76 -6.73 5.27
C PRO A 79 -11.62 -7.86 4.23
N ILE A 80 -11.48 -7.53 2.95
CA ILE A 80 -11.34 -8.50 1.86
C ILE A 80 -9.94 -9.10 1.87
N MET A 81 -8.91 -8.27 2.07
CA MET A 81 -7.54 -8.74 2.24
C MET A 81 -7.38 -9.59 3.49
N SER A 82 -8.01 -9.22 4.62
CA SER A 82 -8.01 -10.06 5.82
C SER A 82 -8.63 -11.44 5.58
N LYS A 83 -9.77 -11.52 4.86
CA LYS A 83 -10.36 -12.80 4.46
C LYS A 83 -9.40 -13.61 3.59
N LEU A 84 -8.73 -12.98 2.63
CA LEU A 84 -7.77 -13.63 1.75
C LEU A 84 -6.61 -14.26 2.54
N TYR A 85 -5.97 -13.51 3.44
CA TYR A 85 -4.88 -14.02 4.26
C TYR A 85 -5.34 -15.13 5.22
N ALA A 86 -6.55 -15.00 5.78
CA ALA A 86 -7.14 -16.05 6.60
C ALA A 86 -7.38 -17.35 5.80
N ASN A 87 -7.87 -17.24 4.56
CA ASN A 87 -8.09 -18.39 3.67
C ASN A 87 -6.78 -18.98 3.12
N ALA A 88 -5.74 -18.15 2.95
CA ALA A 88 -4.40 -18.61 2.61
C ALA A 88 -3.71 -19.32 3.79
N GLY A 89 -4.13 -19.08 5.04
CA GLY A 89 -3.60 -19.72 6.24
C GLY A 89 -3.89 -21.22 6.37
N THR A 90 -4.76 -21.80 5.52
CA THR A 90 -5.10 -23.24 5.56
C THR A 90 -4.48 -24.08 4.45
N GLN A 91 -3.82 -23.46 3.47
CA GLN A 91 -3.10 -24.16 2.40
C GLN A 91 -1.85 -23.37 2.04
N SER A 92 -0.69 -24.02 2.08
CA SER A 92 0.66 -23.49 1.85
C SER A 92 1.24 -22.63 2.98
N GLY A 93 2.11 -23.28 3.76
CA GLY A 93 3.11 -22.60 4.57
C GLY A 93 4.07 -21.75 3.72
N ALA A 94 4.83 -20.93 4.44
CA ALA A 94 5.81 -19.94 3.98
C ALA A 94 5.28 -18.51 3.76
N MET A 95 4.94 -17.85 4.87
CA MET A 95 5.33 -16.46 5.10
C MET A 95 5.89 -16.33 6.53
N PRO A 96 7.21 -16.51 6.75
CA PRO A 96 7.84 -16.08 7.99
C PRO A 96 8.21 -14.61 7.83
N GLY A 97 7.36 -13.74 8.36
CA GLY A 97 7.62 -12.30 8.29
C GLY A 97 6.74 -11.52 9.24
N SER A 98 7.19 -11.42 10.49
CA SER A 98 6.82 -10.37 11.45
C SER A 98 5.59 -10.60 12.35
N CYS A 99 5.70 -11.52 13.29
CA CYS A 99 5.51 -11.22 14.72
C CYS A 99 6.30 -12.28 15.53
N GLY A 100 7.35 -11.88 16.24
CA GLY A 100 7.29 -11.82 17.69
C GLY A 100 8.16 -12.92 18.31
N GLU A 101 9.18 -12.50 19.07
CA GLU A 101 9.99 -13.32 19.99
C GLU A 101 11.02 -14.30 19.40
N GLN A 102 12.28 -13.83 19.27
CA GLN A 102 13.37 -14.56 19.94
C GLN A 102 14.55 -13.64 20.31
N ALA A 103 14.61 -13.36 21.61
CA ALA A 103 15.80 -13.24 22.44
C ALA A 103 17.16 -12.96 21.77
N GLY A 104 17.65 -11.73 22.02
CA GLY A 104 19.01 -11.52 22.53
C GLY A 104 20.15 -11.64 21.54
N ARG A 105 20.52 -10.51 20.91
CA ARG A 105 21.92 -10.16 20.64
C ARG A 105 22.12 -8.65 20.76
N PHE A 106 22.58 -8.24 21.94
CA PHE A 106 23.38 -7.03 22.13
C PHE A 106 24.63 -7.12 21.24
N ASN A 107 24.79 -6.19 20.31
CA ASN A 107 26.08 -5.68 19.83
C ASN A 107 25.77 -4.39 19.05
N ALA A 108 25.66 -3.23 19.68
CA ALA A 108 26.77 -2.36 20.08
C ALA A 108 27.80 -2.14 18.96
N GLN A 109 27.91 -0.86 18.57
CA GLN A 109 29.00 -0.21 17.80
C GLN A 109 28.84 -0.18 16.27
N GLY A 110 28.15 0.86 15.81
CA GLY A 110 28.52 1.51 14.56
C GLY A 110 29.48 2.68 14.88
N PRO A 111 30.60 2.83 14.15
CA PRO A 111 31.35 4.08 14.05
C PRO A 111 31.03 4.74 12.68
N THR A 112 30.31 5.87 12.68
CA THR A 112 30.80 7.25 12.51
C THR A 112 31.35 7.57 11.12
N ILE A 113 30.56 8.36 10.40
CA ILE A 113 30.95 9.31 9.35
C ILE A 113 32.16 10.12 9.80
N GLU A 114 33.18 10.24 8.95
CA GLU A 114 33.98 11.46 8.81
C GLU A 114 34.77 11.47 7.50
N GLU A 115 34.92 12.68 6.98
CA GLU A 115 35.53 13.10 5.73
C GLU A 115 37.01 12.72 5.64
N VAL A 116 37.50 12.33 4.46
CA VAL A 116 38.90 12.58 4.10
C VAL A 116 39.06 12.73 2.59
N ASP A 117 39.48 13.95 2.22
CA ASP A 117 40.23 14.46 1.05
C ASP A 117 40.55 13.51 -0.12
#